data_AF-A0A558ZTT0-F1
#
_entry.id   AF-A0A558ZTT0-F1
#
_cell.length_a   1.000
_cell.length_b   1.000
_cell.length_c   1.000
_cell.angle_alpha   90.00
_cell.angle_beta   90.00
_cell.angle_gamma   90.00
#
_symmetry.space_group_name_H-M   'P 1'
#
loop_
_entity.id
_entity.type
_entity.pdbx_description
1 polymer ?
#
loop_
_entity_poly.entity_id
_entity_poly.type
_entity_poly.pdbx_seq_one_letter_code
_entity_poly.pdbx_strand_id
1 'polypeptide(L)'
;VEMGLMSLFVYAGSAQFAMLALIAVQAPVAAIAMTVFLINLRLFLLSLHASTYFRHTSLWQNIGMSSLLTDETYGVLMGELAHIDKVNPMWMHGNNLNSYVAWFVGTVVGTALGGLLPNPEIFGLDFALVGMFIGIFASQFQIMQRRIPVRNLFIILAVVAVSFFLLLTVVSQSLAVLFATLLGCSMGVVLDGQ
;
A
#
# COMPACT_ATOMS: atom_id res chain seq x y z
N VAL A 1 16.42 1.41 18.98
CA VAL A 1 16.71 2.76 18.42
C VAL A 1 16.74 2.71 16.89
N GLU A 2 17.45 1.76 16.29
CA GLU A 2 17.54 1.57 14.83
C GLU A 2 16.17 1.41 14.14
N MET A 3 15.28 0.54 14.65
CA MET A 3 13.92 0.40 14.08
C MET A 3 13.02 1.63 14.23
N GLY A 4 13.22 2.42 15.31
CA GLY A 4 12.49 3.67 15.53
C GLY A 4 12.93 4.76 14.55
N LEU A 5 14.23 4.87 14.29
CA LEU A 5 14.77 5.75 13.25
C LEU A 5 14.34 5.29 11.86
N MET A 6 14.36 3.98 11.59
CA MET A 6 13.91 3.41 10.33
C MET A 6 12.42 3.68 10.07
N SER A 7 11.57 3.68 11.09
CA SER A 7 10.17 4.09 10.95
C SER A 7 9.95 5.59 10.83
N LEU A 8 10.87 6.39 11.36
CA LEU A 8 10.83 7.83 11.20
C LEU A 8 11.20 8.24 9.75
N PHE A 9 12.18 7.56 9.15
CA PHE A 9 12.73 7.88 7.82
C PHE A 9 12.13 7.05 6.67
N VAL A 10 11.71 5.82 6.92
CA VAL A 10 11.13 4.89 5.92
C VAL A 10 9.70 4.61 6.33
N TYR A 11 8.81 5.58 6.13
CA TYR A 11 7.37 5.42 6.35
C TYR A 11 6.73 4.63 5.21
N ALA A 12 7.06 3.34 5.14
CA ALA A 12 6.52 2.39 4.18
C ALA A 12 6.65 0.97 4.76
N GLY A 13 5.58 0.47 5.41
CA GLY A 13 5.62 -0.80 6.15
C GLY A 13 6.09 -1.98 5.30
N SER A 14 5.56 -2.13 4.09
CA SER A 14 5.99 -3.19 3.16
C SER A 14 7.45 -3.08 2.73
N ALA A 15 7.96 -1.85 2.55
CA ALA A 15 9.36 -1.62 2.22
C ALA A 15 10.29 -1.90 3.41
N GLN A 16 9.86 -1.64 4.64
CA GLN A 16 10.61 -2.00 5.84
C GLN A 16 10.78 -3.51 5.97
N PHE A 17 9.71 -4.29 5.81
CA PHE A 17 9.79 -5.76 5.85
C PHE A 17 10.65 -6.32 4.71
N ALA A 18 10.49 -5.81 3.50
CA ALA A 18 11.32 -6.22 2.36
C ALA A 18 12.81 -5.85 2.57
N MET A 19 13.08 -4.67 3.12
CA MET A 19 14.43 -4.24 3.45
C MET A 19 15.06 -5.15 4.51
N LEU A 20 14.35 -5.47 5.58
CA LEU A 20 14.82 -6.37 6.63
C LEU A 20 15.14 -7.77 6.09
N ALA A 21 14.28 -8.31 5.22
CA ALA A 21 14.51 -9.61 4.58
C ALA A 21 15.79 -9.62 3.71
N LEU A 22 16.03 -8.55 2.95
CA LEU A 22 17.24 -8.43 2.12
C LEU A 22 18.51 -8.17 2.94
N ILE A 23 18.41 -7.42 4.03
CA ILE A 23 19.51 -7.23 4.99
C ILE A 23 19.89 -8.58 5.63
N ALA A 24 18.90 -9.41 5.99
CA ALA A 24 19.14 -10.73 6.58
C ALA A 24 19.91 -11.68 5.66
N VAL A 25 19.72 -11.55 4.33
CA VAL A 25 20.44 -12.33 3.31
C VAL A 25 21.74 -11.63 2.87
N GLN A 26 22.12 -10.52 3.52
CA GLN A 26 23.33 -9.72 3.21
C GLN A 26 23.38 -9.26 1.75
N ALA A 27 22.23 -8.88 1.19
CA ALA A 27 22.16 -8.36 -0.18
C ALA A 27 22.94 -7.04 -0.33
N PRO A 28 23.48 -6.73 -1.52
CA PRO A 28 24.15 -5.46 -1.77
C PRO A 28 23.23 -4.26 -1.50
N VAL A 29 23.77 -3.20 -0.90
CA VAL A 29 23.02 -1.98 -0.57
C VAL A 29 22.30 -1.40 -1.78
N ALA A 30 22.92 -1.44 -2.96
CA ALA A 30 22.31 -0.99 -4.22
C ALA A 30 21.06 -1.82 -4.59
N ALA A 31 21.09 -3.15 -4.39
CA ALA A 31 19.95 -4.02 -4.66
C ALA A 31 18.81 -3.78 -3.66
N ILE A 32 19.15 -3.51 -2.39
CA ILE A 32 18.18 -3.12 -1.35
C ILE A 32 17.50 -1.80 -1.73
N ALA A 33 18.29 -0.77 -2.03
CA ALA A 33 17.77 0.54 -2.42
C ALA A 33 16.87 0.46 -3.66
N MET A 34 17.30 -0.29 -4.68
CA MET A 34 16.51 -0.49 -5.89
C MET A 34 15.20 -1.24 -5.61
N THR A 35 15.24 -2.31 -4.81
CA THR A 35 14.04 -3.08 -4.47
C THR A 35 13.04 -2.25 -3.67
N VAL A 36 13.52 -1.50 -2.68
CA VAL A 36 12.70 -0.59 -1.87
C VAL A 36 12.10 0.51 -2.72
N PHE A 37 12.86 1.09 -3.63
CA PHE A 37 12.34 2.07 -4.59
C PHE A 37 11.25 1.46 -5.48
N LEU A 38 11.49 0.30 -6.07
CA LEU A 38 10.53 -0.38 -6.95
C LEU A 38 9.24 -0.77 -6.23
N ILE A 39 9.33 -1.26 -4.99
CA ILE A 39 8.15 -1.58 -4.18
C ILE A 39 7.34 -0.31 -3.89
N ASN A 40 8.01 0.80 -3.54
CA ASN A 40 7.36 2.06 -3.22
C ASN A 40 6.75 2.79 -4.43
N LEU A 41 7.15 2.46 -5.67
CA LEU A 41 6.50 3.02 -6.86
C LEU A 41 4.98 2.74 -6.90
N ARG A 42 4.50 1.71 -6.21
CA ARG A 42 3.05 1.48 -6.07
C ARG A 42 2.36 2.63 -5.33
N LEU A 43 3.00 3.17 -4.29
CA LEU A 43 2.47 4.31 -3.53
C LEU A 43 2.41 5.55 -4.42
N PHE A 44 3.37 5.70 -5.34
CA PHE A 44 3.31 6.75 -6.35
C PHE A 44 2.08 6.61 -7.25
N LEU A 45 1.75 5.40 -7.73
CA LEU A 45 0.53 5.15 -8.51
C LEU A 45 -0.75 5.44 -7.71
N LEU A 46 -0.81 5.02 -6.45
CA LEU A 46 -1.94 5.30 -5.55
C LEU A 46 -2.09 6.81 -5.31
N SER A 47 -0.98 7.52 -5.08
CA SER A 47 -0.95 8.97 -4.90
C SER A 47 -1.40 9.72 -6.16
N LEU A 48 -1.03 9.26 -7.35
CA LEU A 48 -1.53 9.82 -8.61
C LEU A 48 -3.06 9.70 -8.69
N HIS A 49 -3.62 8.54 -8.36
CA HIS A 49 -5.07 8.36 -8.34
C HIS A 49 -5.73 9.25 -7.26
N ALA A 50 -5.21 9.25 -6.02
CA ALA A 50 -5.73 10.08 -4.93
C ALA A 50 -5.72 11.57 -5.27
N SER A 51 -4.69 12.05 -5.98
CA SER A 51 -4.56 13.45 -6.38
C SER A 51 -5.72 13.93 -7.28
N THR A 52 -6.40 13.02 -7.98
CA THR A 52 -7.55 13.35 -8.85
C THR A 52 -8.77 13.81 -8.05
N TYR A 53 -8.93 13.36 -6.81
CA TYR A 53 -10.01 13.79 -5.91
C TYR A 53 -9.74 15.17 -5.28
N PHE A 54 -8.47 15.58 -5.20
CA PHE A 54 -8.03 16.83 -4.57
C PHE A 54 -7.52 17.87 -5.58
N ARG A 55 -8.02 17.84 -6.82
CA ARG A 55 -7.59 18.74 -7.92
C ARG A 55 -7.70 20.25 -7.61
N HIS A 56 -8.57 20.63 -6.69
CA HIS A 56 -8.79 22.04 -6.31
C HIS A 56 -7.92 22.52 -5.13
N THR A 57 -7.03 21.66 -4.63
CA THR A 57 -6.17 21.96 -3.48
C THR A 57 -4.81 22.49 -3.94
N SER A 58 -4.15 23.30 -3.10
CA SER A 58 -2.81 23.84 -3.42
C SER A 58 -1.81 22.71 -3.70
N LEU A 59 -0.90 22.93 -4.66
CA LEU A 59 0.11 21.93 -5.04
C LEU A 59 0.92 21.44 -3.83
N TRP A 60 1.26 22.33 -2.90
CA TRP A 60 2.00 21.99 -1.69
C TRP A 60 1.24 21.07 -0.74
N GLN A 61 -0.06 21.31 -0.55
CA GLN A 61 -0.90 20.41 0.24
C GLN A 61 -1.06 19.07 -0.47
N ASN A 62 -1.23 19.06 -1.80
CA ASN A 62 -1.36 17.82 -2.56
C ASN A 62 -0.08 16.98 -2.49
N ILE A 63 1.09 17.61 -2.60
CA ILE A 63 2.40 16.95 -2.39
C ILE A 63 2.52 16.41 -0.97
N GLY A 64 2.16 17.19 0.05
CA GLY A 64 2.23 16.76 1.45
C GLY A 64 1.27 15.62 1.80
N MET A 65 0.05 15.61 1.23
CA MET A 65 -0.88 14.48 1.39
C MET A 65 -0.38 13.24 0.67
N SER A 66 0.13 13.40 -0.55
CA SER A 66 0.60 12.31 -1.41
C SER A 66 1.90 11.68 -0.94
N SER A 67 2.75 12.42 -0.22
CA SER A 67 4.03 11.91 0.31
C SER A 67 3.86 11.02 1.55
N LEU A 68 2.77 11.23 2.30
CA LEU A 68 2.41 10.46 3.50
C LEU A 68 1.35 9.39 3.23
N LEU A 69 1.00 9.18 1.95
CA LEU A 69 -0.02 8.22 1.56
C LEU A 69 0.55 6.80 1.60
N THR A 70 -0.19 5.90 2.24
CA THR A 70 0.11 4.48 2.34
C THR A 70 -1.06 3.65 1.81
N ASP A 71 -0.88 2.34 1.69
CA ASP A 71 -1.95 1.45 1.25
C ASP A 71 -3.16 1.50 2.22
N GLU A 72 -2.88 1.67 3.52
CA GLU A 72 -3.87 1.78 4.58
C GLU A 72 -4.60 3.12 4.53
N THR A 73 -3.88 4.24 4.45
CA THR A 73 -4.53 5.57 4.41
C THR A 73 -5.34 5.75 3.14
N TYR A 74 -4.88 5.19 2.03
CA TYR A 74 -5.62 5.11 0.78
C TYR A 74 -6.88 4.24 0.91
N GLY A 75 -6.77 3.08 1.57
CA GLY A 75 -7.91 2.20 1.81
C GLY A 75 -9.02 2.91 2.61
N VAL A 76 -8.65 3.64 3.65
CA VAL A 76 -9.58 4.45 4.47
C VAL A 76 -10.19 5.59 3.64
N LEU A 77 -9.41 6.27 2.81
CA LEU A 77 -9.90 7.31 1.89
C LEU A 77 -10.97 6.77 0.92
N MET A 78 -10.71 5.62 0.29
CA MET A 78 -11.68 5.00 -0.63
C MET A 78 -12.94 4.53 0.10
N GLY A 79 -12.81 4.05 1.34
CA GLY A 79 -13.94 3.71 2.20
C GLY A 79 -14.82 4.93 2.49
N GLU A 80 -14.22 6.06 2.84
CA GLU A 80 -14.94 7.31 3.08
C GLU A 80 -15.64 7.81 1.80
N LEU A 81 -14.95 7.77 0.65
CA LEU A 81 -15.52 8.13 -0.67
C LEU A 81 -16.65 7.19 -1.14
N ALA A 82 -16.82 6.02 -0.51
CA ALA A 82 -17.97 5.16 -0.75
C ALA A 82 -19.24 5.68 -0.06
N HIS A 83 -19.10 6.49 0.99
CA HIS A 83 -20.18 7.03 1.79
C HIS A 83 -20.44 8.52 1.53
N ILE A 84 -19.41 9.31 1.25
CA ILE A 84 -19.50 10.75 0.98
C ILE A 84 -18.89 11.11 -0.37
N ASP A 85 -19.53 12.01 -1.11
CA ASP A 85 -19.09 12.35 -2.48
C ASP A 85 -17.81 13.19 -2.52
N LYS A 86 -17.47 13.91 -1.44
CA LYS A 86 -16.29 14.78 -1.37
C LYS A 86 -15.64 14.75 0.01
N VAL A 87 -14.38 14.35 0.04
CA VAL A 87 -13.53 14.37 1.24
C VAL A 87 -12.76 15.70 1.29
N ASN A 88 -12.68 16.32 2.47
CA ASN A 88 -11.90 17.54 2.67
C ASN A 88 -10.39 17.21 2.73
N PRO A 89 -9.50 17.98 2.08
CA PRO A 89 -8.05 17.82 2.22
C PRO A 89 -7.56 17.76 3.68
N MET A 90 -8.17 18.54 4.58
CA MET A 90 -7.79 18.55 5.99
C MET A 90 -8.08 17.21 6.69
N TRP A 91 -9.15 16.52 6.26
CA TRP A 91 -9.46 15.19 6.76
C TRP A 91 -8.40 14.17 6.32
N MET A 92 -7.92 14.28 5.07
CA MET A 92 -6.86 13.40 4.56
C MET A 92 -5.53 13.63 5.28
N HIS A 93 -5.19 14.88 5.61
CA HIS A 93 -4.04 15.19 6.47
C HIS A 93 -4.18 14.57 7.86
N GLY A 94 -5.39 14.62 8.46
CA GLY A 94 -5.69 13.96 9.72
C GLY A 94 -5.52 12.44 9.65
N ASN A 95 -6.02 11.81 8.59
CA ASN A 95 -5.89 10.37 8.34
C ASN A 95 -4.42 9.95 8.21
N ASN A 96 -3.63 10.68 7.43
CA ASN A 96 -2.21 10.44 7.25
C ASN A 96 -1.42 10.63 8.55
N LEU A 97 -1.68 11.70 9.29
CA LEU A 97 -1.00 11.97 10.56
C LEU A 97 -1.34 10.92 11.62
N ASN A 98 -2.63 10.54 11.74
CA ASN A 98 -3.06 9.52 12.68
C ASN A 98 -2.43 8.16 12.36
N SER A 99 -2.37 7.80 11.08
CA SER A 99 -1.72 6.55 10.65
C SER A 99 -0.22 6.58 10.90
N TYR A 100 0.44 7.73 10.70
CA TYR A 100 1.86 7.90 11.01
C TYR A 100 2.15 7.74 12.50
N VAL A 101 1.36 8.39 13.36
CA VAL A 101 1.49 8.28 14.82
C VAL A 101 1.19 6.85 15.28
N ALA A 102 0.12 6.23 14.77
CA ALA A 102 -0.22 4.85 15.08
C ALA A 102 0.88 3.88 14.66
N TRP A 103 1.50 4.08 13.49
CA TRP A 103 2.62 3.28 13.03
C TRP A 103 3.85 3.43 13.92
N PHE A 104 4.20 4.67 14.28
CA PHE A 104 5.34 4.95 15.15
C PHE A 104 5.14 4.33 16.53
N VAL A 105 3.99 4.57 17.17
CA VAL A 105 3.65 4.01 18.49
C VAL A 105 3.59 2.49 18.42
N GLY A 106 2.94 1.93 17.40
CA GLY A 106 2.84 0.49 17.18
C GLY A 106 4.21 -0.17 17.01
N THR A 107 5.12 0.46 16.27
CA THR A 107 6.49 -0.04 16.08
C THR A 107 7.28 0.01 17.38
N VAL A 108 7.21 1.11 18.12
CA VAL A 108 7.93 1.27 19.40
C VAL A 108 7.42 0.26 20.44
N VAL A 109 6.10 0.17 20.61
CA VAL A 109 5.45 -0.75 21.54
C VAL A 109 5.69 -2.20 21.11
N GLY A 110 5.54 -2.51 19.82
CA GLY A 110 5.78 -3.83 19.26
C GLY A 110 7.23 -4.28 19.42
N THR A 111 8.20 -3.38 19.25
CA THR A 111 9.62 -3.69 19.50
C THR A 111 9.90 -3.90 20.98
N ALA A 112 9.33 -3.07 21.86
CA ALA A 112 9.52 -3.17 23.31
C ALA A 112 8.91 -4.44 23.90
N LEU A 113 7.70 -4.81 23.46
CA LEU A 113 7.00 -6.01 23.91
C LEU A 113 7.44 -7.27 23.16
N GLY A 114 7.97 -7.15 21.94
CA GLY A 114 8.45 -8.28 21.13
C GLY A 114 9.56 -9.07 21.81
N GLY A 115 10.45 -8.40 22.56
CA GLY A 115 11.49 -9.06 23.35
C GLY A 115 10.97 -9.80 24.60
N LEU A 116 9.72 -9.56 25.01
CA LEU A 116 9.09 -10.19 26.17
C LEU A 116 8.19 -11.38 25.78
N LEU A 117 7.92 -11.58 24.50
CA LEU A 117 7.07 -12.65 23.99
C LEU A 117 7.93 -13.89 23.71
N PRO A 118 7.80 -14.99 24.49
CA PRO A 118 8.65 -16.18 24.34
C PRO A 118 8.39 -16.94 23.04
N ASN A 119 7.22 -16.77 22.43
CA ASN A 119 6.84 -17.48 21.20
C ASN A 119 5.83 -16.67 20.37
N PRO A 120 6.30 -15.80 19.45
CA PRO A 120 5.45 -14.91 18.65
C PRO A 120 4.46 -15.64 17.73
N GLU A 121 4.81 -16.84 17.28
CA GLU A 121 4.00 -17.66 16.35
C GLU A 121 2.67 -18.12 16.96
N ILE A 122 2.63 -18.34 18.28
CA ILE A 122 1.40 -18.76 18.99
C ILE A 122 0.31 -17.68 18.92
N PHE A 123 0.72 -16.42 18.79
CA PHE A 123 -0.19 -15.28 18.69
C PHE A 123 -0.57 -14.95 17.24
N GLY A 124 -0.07 -15.70 16.24
CA GLY A 124 -0.36 -15.46 14.82
C GLY A 124 0.22 -14.13 14.30
N LEU A 125 1.27 -13.62 14.93
CA LEU A 125 1.89 -12.34 14.57
C LEU A 125 2.59 -12.40 13.20
N ASP A 126 3.01 -13.59 12.78
CA ASP A 126 3.49 -13.92 11.44
C ASP A 126 2.42 -13.71 10.35
N PHE A 127 1.14 -13.96 10.69
CA PHE A 127 0.02 -13.77 9.79
C PHE A 127 -0.59 -12.35 9.85
N ALA A 128 -0.25 -11.54 10.85
CA ALA A 128 -0.88 -10.24 11.08
C ALA A 128 -0.81 -9.29 9.85
N LEU A 129 0.35 -9.22 9.20
CA LEU A 129 0.54 -8.39 8.00
C LEU A 129 -0.31 -8.89 6.82
N VAL A 130 -0.37 -10.21 6.63
CA VAL A 130 -1.19 -10.84 5.58
C VAL A 130 -2.67 -10.58 5.84
N GLY A 131 -3.13 -10.76 7.08
CA GLY A 131 -4.49 -10.48 7.51
C GLY A 131 -4.90 -9.02 7.29
N MET A 132 -4.00 -8.06 7.54
CA MET A 132 -4.23 -6.64 7.26
C MET A 132 -4.50 -6.40 5.77
N PHE A 133 -3.65 -6.93 4.87
CA PHE A 133 -3.86 -6.78 3.43
C PHE A 133 -5.12 -7.49 2.93
N ILE A 134 -5.48 -8.63 3.50
CA ILE A 134 -6.77 -9.28 3.20
C ILE A 134 -7.94 -8.38 3.62
N GLY A 135 -7.86 -7.74 4.79
CA GLY A 135 -8.89 -6.82 5.27
C GLY A 135 -9.06 -5.59 4.35
N ILE A 136 -7.94 -4.99 3.93
CA ILE A 136 -7.95 -3.87 2.97
C ILE A 136 -8.52 -4.33 1.63
N PHE A 137 -8.04 -5.47 1.10
CA PHE A 137 -8.54 -6.01 -0.16
C PHE A 137 -10.04 -6.29 -0.10
N ALA A 138 -10.52 -6.93 0.98
CA ALA A 138 -11.93 -7.23 1.14
C ALA A 138 -12.80 -5.97 1.21
N SER A 139 -12.38 -4.95 1.94
CA SER A 139 -13.12 -3.67 2.02
C SER A 139 -13.16 -2.96 0.66
N GLN A 140 -12.02 -2.88 -0.04
CA GLN A 140 -11.96 -2.29 -1.39
C GLN A 140 -12.81 -3.07 -2.39
N PHE A 141 -12.74 -4.40 -2.35
CA PHE A 141 -13.49 -5.27 -3.25
C PHE A 141 -15.00 -5.09 -3.06
N GLN A 142 -15.48 -4.99 -1.81
CA GLN A 142 -16.89 -4.71 -1.51
C GLN A 142 -17.35 -3.33 -2.04
N ILE A 143 -16.48 -2.31 -1.93
CA ILE A 143 -16.77 -0.97 -2.47
C ILE A 143 -16.86 -1.04 -4.00
N MET A 144 -15.90 -1.70 -4.66
CA MET A 144 -15.86 -1.84 -6.11
C MET A 144 -17.06 -2.61 -6.64
N GLN A 145 -17.50 -3.67 -5.97
CA GLN A 145 -18.69 -4.44 -6.36
C GLN A 145 -19.98 -3.61 -6.43
N ARG A 146 -20.08 -2.52 -5.64
CA ARG A 146 -21.24 -1.61 -5.67
C ARG A 146 -21.17 -0.59 -6.80
N ARG A 147 -19.97 -0.27 -7.28
CA ARG A 147 -19.71 0.79 -8.28
C ARG A 147 -19.52 0.25 -9.69
N ILE A 148 -18.97 -0.95 -9.84
CA ILE A 148 -18.53 -1.54 -11.10
C ILE A 148 -19.29 -2.87 -11.33
N PRO A 149 -19.75 -3.17 -12.55
CA PRO A 149 -20.37 -4.46 -12.84
C PRO A 149 -19.40 -5.61 -12.55
N VAL A 150 -19.89 -6.64 -11.87
CA VAL A 150 -19.08 -7.79 -11.41
C VAL A 150 -18.26 -8.44 -12.54
N ARG A 151 -18.80 -8.46 -13.76
CA ARG A 151 -18.08 -8.95 -14.96
C ARG A 151 -16.77 -8.21 -15.19
N ASN A 152 -16.81 -6.87 -15.18
CA ASN A 152 -15.62 -6.05 -15.45
C ASN A 152 -14.60 -6.23 -14.32
N LEU A 153 -15.06 -6.33 -13.07
CA LEU A 153 -14.21 -6.60 -11.91
C LEU A 153 -13.45 -7.93 -12.04
N PHE A 154 -14.13 -9.02 -12.43
CA PHE A 154 -13.49 -10.31 -12.65
C PHE A 154 -12.50 -10.28 -13.82
N ILE A 155 -12.79 -9.54 -14.89
CA ILE A 155 -11.86 -9.37 -16.01
C ILE A 155 -10.58 -8.66 -15.55
N ILE A 156 -10.70 -7.54 -14.82
CA ILE A 156 -9.55 -6.80 -14.29
C ILE A 156 -8.71 -7.70 -13.37
N LEU A 157 -9.35 -8.42 -12.44
CA LEU A 157 -8.66 -9.35 -11.55
C LEU A 157 -7.95 -10.48 -12.31
N ALA A 158 -8.59 -11.05 -13.33
CA ALA A 158 -7.98 -12.08 -14.16
C ALA A 158 -6.76 -11.54 -14.93
N VAL A 159 -6.85 -10.34 -15.49
CA VAL A 159 -5.73 -9.68 -16.19
C VAL A 159 -4.56 -9.44 -15.23
N VAL A 160 -4.82 -8.91 -14.03
CA VAL A 160 -3.79 -8.69 -13.02
C VAL A 160 -3.15 -10.03 -12.59
N ALA A 161 -3.95 -11.06 -12.31
CA ALA A 161 -3.42 -12.36 -11.89
C ALA A 161 -2.58 -13.02 -12.98
N VAL A 162 -3.10 -13.11 -14.21
CA VAL A 162 -2.39 -13.75 -15.34
C VAL A 162 -1.12 -12.99 -15.68
N SER A 163 -1.19 -11.66 -15.79
CA SER A 163 -0.01 -10.85 -16.06
C SER A 163 1.05 -10.98 -14.95
N PHE A 164 0.64 -10.99 -13.69
CA PHE A 164 1.55 -11.18 -12.56
C PHE A 164 2.27 -12.53 -12.62
N PHE A 165 1.53 -13.64 -12.78
CA PHE A 165 2.14 -14.98 -12.85
C PHE A 165 3.06 -15.15 -14.07
N LEU A 166 2.69 -14.59 -15.21
CA LEU A 166 3.55 -14.61 -16.40
C LEU A 166 4.82 -13.78 -16.17
N LEU A 167 4.69 -12.58 -15.62
CA LEU A 167 5.82 -11.69 -15.37
C LEU A 167 6.78 -12.24 -14.32
N LEU A 168 6.30 -12.98 -13.32
CA LEU A 168 7.16 -13.66 -12.35
C LEU A 168 8.16 -14.62 -12.99
N THR A 169 7.87 -15.14 -14.19
CA THR A 169 8.81 -16.03 -14.90
C THR A 169 9.98 -15.29 -15.55
N VAL A 170 9.85 -13.96 -15.75
CA VAL A 170 10.80 -13.16 -16.54
C VAL A 170 11.47 -12.07 -15.70
N VAL A 171 10.74 -11.46 -14.76
CA VAL A 171 11.20 -10.30 -13.97
C VAL A 171 11.09 -10.53 -12.47
N SER A 172 11.72 -9.66 -11.68
CA SER A 172 11.62 -9.70 -10.23
C SER A 172 10.19 -9.48 -9.73
N GLN A 173 9.89 -9.98 -8.54
CA GLN A 173 8.57 -9.86 -7.92
C GLN A 173 8.07 -8.40 -7.87
N SER A 174 8.94 -7.45 -7.50
CA SER A 174 8.58 -6.03 -7.43
C SER A 174 8.19 -5.44 -8.79
N LEU A 175 8.90 -5.82 -9.87
CA LEU A 175 8.59 -5.38 -11.23
C LEU A 175 7.32 -6.05 -11.75
N ALA A 176 7.13 -7.34 -11.46
CA ALA A 176 5.93 -8.08 -11.84
C ALA A 176 4.67 -7.43 -11.26
N VAL A 177 4.69 -7.05 -9.97
CA VAL A 177 3.57 -6.34 -9.32
C VAL A 177 3.30 -5.00 -9.99
N LEU A 178 4.34 -4.22 -10.30
CA LEU A 178 4.18 -2.89 -10.89
C LEU A 178 3.56 -2.96 -12.29
N PHE A 179 4.11 -3.82 -13.16
CA PHE A 179 3.58 -4.00 -14.51
C PHE A 179 2.17 -4.62 -14.51
N ALA A 180 1.90 -5.60 -13.63
CA ALA A 180 0.56 -6.16 -13.50
C ALA A 180 -0.46 -5.10 -13.06
N THR A 181 -0.08 -4.21 -12.12
CA THR A 181 -0.92 -3.07 -11.70
C THR A 181 -1.20 -2.14 -12.87
N LEU A 182 -0.19 -1.77 -13.65
CA LEU A 182 -0.37 -0.90 -14.83
C LEU A 182 -1.32 -1.53 -15.86
N LEU A 183 -1.14 -2.81 -16.18
CA LEU A 183 -2.01 -3.53 -17.11
C LEU A 183 -3.45 -3.63 -16.58
N GLY A 184 -3.62 -3.88 -15.28
CA GLY A 184 -4.92 -3.87 -14.62
C GLY A 184 -5.62 -2.51 -14.71
N CYS A 185 -4.90 -1.42 -14.41
CA CYS A 185 -5.41 -0.05 -14.55
C CYS A 185 -5.78 0.27 -16.00
N SER A 186 -4.94 -0.09 -16.97
CA SER A 186 -5.25 0.10 -18.40
C SER A 186 -6.51 -0.66 -18.82
N MET A 187 -6.67 -1.90 -18.37
CA MET A 187 -7.88 -2.67 -18.63
C MET A 187 -9.12 -2.03 -17.99
N GLY A 188 -9.00 -1.53 -16.75
CA GLY A 188 -10.07 -0.80 -16.08
C GLY A 188 -10.55 0.40 -16.89
N VAL A 189 -9.63 1.23 -17.39
CA VAL A 189 -9.96 2.40 -18.22
C VAL A 189 -10.66 2.00 -19.53
N VAL A 190 -10.24 0.90 -20.16
CA VAL A 190 -10.87 0.40 -21.40
C VAL A 190 -12.30 -0.09 -21.13
N LEU A 191 -12.53 -0.73 -19.98
CA LEU A 191 -13.84 -1.27 -19.61
C LEU A 191 -14.82 -0.20 -19.10
N ASP A 192 -14.32 0.88 -18.49
CA ASP A 192 -15.14 2.01 -18.03
C ASP A 192 -15.56 2.92 -19.20
N GLY A 193 -14.87 2.85 -20.33
CA GLY A 193 -15.20 3.59 -21.56
C GLY A 193 -16.27 2.93 -22.45
N GLN A 194 -16.81 1.78 -22.05
CA GLN A 194 -17.85 1.01 -22.78
C GLN A 194 -19.20 1.06 -22.07
#